data_AF-A0A1Y5TWF3-F1
#
_entry.id   AF-A0A1Y5TWF3-F1
#
_cell.length_a   1.000
_cell.length_b   1.000
_cell.length_c   1.000
_cell.angle_alpha   90.00
_cell.angle_beta   90.00
_cell.angle_gamma   90.00
#
_symmetry.space_group_name_H-M   'P 1'
#
loop_
_entity.id
_entity.type
_entity.pdbx_description
1 polymer ?
#
loop_
_entity_poly.entity_id
_entity_poly.type
_entity_poly.pdbx_seq_one_letter_code
_entity_poly.pdbx_strand_id
1 'polypeptide(L)'
;MPLNAGRYTGPLYRALNPVYAREPLSGRGAELYGGRFNAKGTPALYTALDPTTALREANQVGSLQPTILVSYAADLGPILDTRNADAVAQYGMTKGTLADPGWRARMLDGQTVPTQDFAASLITDGFAGLLIRSFAKGTSAVDYNIVLWRWTGEGCRLDVVDDEGRLSRM
;
A
#
# COMPACT_ATOMS: atom_id res chain seq x y z
N MET A 1 -3.24 13.03 11.74
CA MET A 1 -2.69 12.00 10.83
C MET A 1 -1.17 12.13 10.86
N PRO A 2 -0.41 11.05 11.08
CA PRO A 2 1.00 11.14 11.44
C PRO A 2 1.97 11.21 10.23
N LEU A 3 1.55 11.93 9.18
CA LEU A 3 2.39 12.25 8.04
C LEU A 3 2.75 13.73 8.13
N ASN A 4 4.04 14.04 8.29
CA ASN A 4 4.55 15.40 8.39
C ASN A 4 5.75 15.58 7.46
N ALA A 5 5.70 16.59 6.58
CA ALA A 5 6.75 16.88 5.61
C ALA A 5 7.27 15.64 4.84
N GLY A 6 6.36 14.75 4.43
CA GLY A 6 6.69 13.51 3.71
C GLY A 6 7.22 12.36 4.60
N ARG A 7 7.40 12.57 5.91
CA ARG A 7 7.74 11.49 6.86
C ARG A 7 6.49 10.95 7.54
N TYR A 8 6.27 9.64 7.45
CA TYR A 8 5.23 8.94 8.20
C TYR A 8 5.84 8.21 9.40
N THR A 9 5.31 8.45 10.59
CA THR A 9 5.71 7.73 11.80
C THR A 9 4.48 7.26 12.58
N GLY A 10 4.22 5.96 12.61
CA GLY A 10 3.01 5.45 13.26
C GLY A 10 2.74 3.98 12.96
N PRO A 11 1.62 3.43 13.46
CA PRO A 11 1.24 2.07 13.16
C PRO A 11 0.80 1.94 11.69
N LEU A 12 1.07 0.79 11.11
CA LEU A 12 0.47 0.33 9.85
C LEU A 12 -0.06 -1.08 10.04
N TYR A 13 -1.07 -1.43 9.25
CA TYR A 13 -1.75 -2.72 9.33
C TYR A 13 -1.81 -3.38 7.97
N ARG A 14 -1.65 -4.69 7.93
CA ARG A 14 -1.77 -5.47 6.70
C ARG A 14 -2.51 -6.77 6.97
N ALA A 15 -3.50 -7.03 6.12
CA ALA A 15 -4.19 -8.31 6.08
C ALA A 15 -3.42 -9.25 5.13
N LEU A 16 -2.95 -10.38 5.65
CA LEU A 16 -2.19 -11.39 4.92
C LEU A 16 -3.00 -12.66 4.76
N ASN A 17 -2.81 -13.33 3.63
CA ASN A 17 -3.17 -14.74 3.52
C ASN A 17 -2.26 -15.55 4.48
N PRO A 18 -2.82 -16.45 5.32
CA PRO A 18 -2.05 -17.27 6.25
C PRO A 18 -0.85 -18.00 5.65
N VAL A 19 -0.88 -18.34 4.36
CA VAL A 19 0.26 -18.98 3.68
C VAL A 19 1.53 -18.11 3.66
N TYR A 20 1.39 -16.78 3.81
CA TYR A 20 2.49 -15.82 3.85
C TYR A 20 2.80 -15.29 5.26
N ALA A 21 2.24 -15.92 6.30
CA ALA A 21 2.40 -15.48 7.69
C ALA A 21 3.87 -15.31 8.10
N ARG A 22 4.73 -16.22 7.63
CA ARG A 22 6.17 -16.26 7.95
C ARG A 22 7.01 -15.22 7.19
N GLU A 23 6.43 -14.54 6.20
CA GLU A 23 7.10 -13.51 5.40
C GLU A 23 6.31 -12.19 5.38
N PRO A 24 6.02 -11.60 6.55
CA PRO A 24 5.10 -10.46 6.67
C PRO A 24 5.61 -9.18 6.01
N LEU A 25 6.91 -9.09 5.71
CA LEU A 25 7.54 -7.97 4.99
C LEU A 25 7.77 -8.27 3.49
N SER A 26 7.32 -9.42 3.00
CA SER A 26 7.46 -9.77 1.59
C SER A 26 6.47 -8.99 0.72
N GLY A 27 7.00 -8.36 -0.34
CA GLY A 27 6.25 -7.71 -1.41
C GLY A 27 6.03 -8.62 -2.62
N ARG A 28 6.41 -9.90 -2.54
CA ARG A 28 6.46 -10.83 -3.69
C ARG A 28 5.12 -11.03 -4.38
N GLY A 29 4.01 -11.05 -3.63
CA GLY A 29 2.68 -11.17 -4.22
C GLY A 29 2.35 -10.00 -5.14
N ALA A 30 2.61 -8.77 -4.68
CA ALA A 30 2.41 -7.58 -5.50
C ALA A 30 3.36 -7.54 -6.69
N GLU A 31 4.61 -7.99 -6.51
CA GLU A 31 5.59 -8.11 -7.60
C GLU A 31 5.12 -9.07 -8.70
N LEU A 32 4.60 -10.24 -8.35
CA LEU A 32 4.19 -11.26 -9.31
C LEU A 32 2.91 -10.89 -10.07
N TYR A 33 1.92 -10.35 -9.36
CA TYR A 33 0.58 -10.13 -9.92
C TYR A 33 0.32 -8.68 -10.35
N GLY A 34 1.16 -7.74 -9.90
CA GLY A 34 0.89 -6.31 -10.03
C GLY A 34 -0.23 -5.86 -9.09
N GLY A 35 -0.43 -4.55 -9.03
CA GLY A 35 -1.51 -3.92 -8.27
C GLY A 35 -1.86 -2.57 -8.87
N ARG A 36 -2.74 -1.82 -8.19
CA ARG A 36 -3.13 -0.49 -8.67
C ARG A 36 -1.92 0.44 -8.77
N PHE A 37 -1.02 0.38 -7.80
CA PHE A 37 0.12 1.29 -7.65
C PHE A 37 1.47 0.57 -7.78
N ASN A 38 1.53 -0.56 -8.47
CA ASN A 38 2.78 -1.22 -8.81
C ASN A 38 2.59 -2.10 -10.06
N ALA A 39 3.51 -2.01 -11.01
CA ALA A 39 3.54 -2.92 -12.15
C ALA A 39 4.05 -4.32 -11.73
N LYS A 40 3.82 -5.32 -12.58
CA LYS A 40 4.48 -6.63 -12.41
C LYS A 40 6.00 -6.44 -12.46
N GLY A 41 6.72 -7.17 -11.60
CA GLY A 41 8.16 -7.01 -11.38
C GLY A 41 8.52 -5.90 -10.40
N THR A 42 7.56 -5.08 -9.94
CA THR A 42 7.80 -4.07 -8.89
C THR A 42 7.22 -4.57 -7.56
N PRO A 43 8.06 -4.88 -6.56
CA PRO A 43 7.57 -5.29 -5.25
C PRO A 43 6.89 -4.12 -4.53
N ALA A 44 5.81 -4.41 -3.81
CA ALA A 44 5.08 -3.41 -3.05
C ALA A 44 4.40 -3.99 -1.81
N LEU A 45 4.27 -3.18 -0.77
CA LEU A 45 3.42 -3.47 0.39
C LEU A 45 2.21 -2.54 0.40
N TYR A 46 1.01 -3.13 0.43
CA TYR A 46 -0.23 -2.39 0.65
C TYR A 46 -0.58 -2.48 2.13
N THR A 47 -0.60 -1.33 2.79
CA THR A 47 -0.88 -1.21 4.23
C THR A 47 -2.00 -0.22 4.47
N ALA A 48 -2.69 -0.34 5.60
CA ALA A 48 -3.71 0.60 6.05
C ALA A 48 -3.26 1.31 7.33
N LEU A 49 -3.76 2.52 7.55
CA LEU A 49 -3.57 3.26 8.81
C LEU A 49 -4.47 2.75 9.94
N ASP A 50 -5.48 1.94 9.62
CA ASP A 50 -6.45 1.40 10.56
C ASP A 50 -6.67 -0.11 10.30
N PRO A 51 -6.76 -0.95 11.36
CA PRO A 51 -6.91 -2.39 11.22
C PRO A 51 -8.22 -2.81 10.54
N THR A 52 -9.32 -2.07 10.77
CA THR A 52 -10.61 -2.34 10.13
C THR A 52 -10.52 -2.08 8.63
N THR A 53 -9.80 -1.02 8.23
CA THR A 53 -9.54 -0.70 6.82
C THR A 53 -8.73 -1.81 6.14
N ALA A 54 -7.67 -2.34 6.79
CA ALA A 54 -6.91 -3.47 6.25
C ALA A 54 -7.78 -4.70 6.01
N LEU A 55 -8.69 -5.02 6.93
CA LEU A 55 -9.63 -6.14 6.78
C LEU A 55 -10.69 -5.88 5.69
N ARG A 56 -11.19 -4.66 5.55
CA ARG A 56 -12.11 -4.27 4.46
C ARG A 56 -11.46 -4.42 3.09
N GLU A 57 -10.20 -4.02 2.96
CA GLU A 57 -9.42 -4.18 1.72
C GLU A 57 -9.15 -5.64 1.36
N ALA A 58 -9.00 -6.53 2.35
CA ALA A 58 -8.91 -7.97 2.09
C ALA A 58 -10.26 -8.58 1.66
N ASN A 59 -11.38 -7.96 2.03
CA ASN A 59 -12.74 -8.43 1.78
C ASN A 59 -13.44 -7.71 0.61
N GLN A 60 -12.76 -7.60 -0.54
CA GLN A 60 -13.35 -6.89 -1.69
C GLN A 60 -14.46 -7.68 -2.41
N VAL A 61 -14.40 -9.02 -2.42
CA VAL A 61 -15.36 -9.88 -3.13
C VAL A 61 -15.64 -11.14 -2.32
N GLY A 62 -16.92 -11.47 -2.13
CA GLY A 62 -17.37 -12.67 -1.43
C GLY A 62 -17.26 -12.57 0.09
N SER A 63 -17.05 -13.72 0.74
CA SER A 63 -16.80 -13.81 2.18
C SER A 63 -15.32 -13.61 2.48
N LEU A 64 -15.02 -12.95 3.61
CA LEU A 64 -13.66 -12.82 4.11
C LEU A 64 -13.04 -14.22 4.29
N GLN A 65 -11.96 -14.48 3.56
CA GLN A 65 -11.20 -15.71 3.67
C GLN A 65 -10.34 -15.70 4.94
N PRO A 66 -9.83 -16.86 5.43
CA PRO A 66 -8.87 -16.89 6.52
C PRO A 66 -7.76 -15.86 6.30
N THR A 67 -7.60 -14.97 7.27
CA THR A 67 -6.77 -13.77 7.16
C THR A 67 -6.02 -13.56 8.47
N ILE A 68 -4.74 -13.23 8.37
CA ILE A 68 -3.92 -12.78 9.51
C ILE A 68 -3.77 -11.28 9.41
N LEU A 69 -4.20 -10.57 10.45
CA LEU A 69 -3.93 -9.15 10.57
C LEU A 69 -2.59 -8.94 11.27
N VAL A 70 -1.66 -8.27 10.60
CA VAL A 70 -0.33 -7.95 11.13
C VAL A 70 -0.23 -6.44 11.36
N SER A 71 0.34 -6.07 12.50
CA SER A 71 0.66 -4.69 12.87
C SER A 71 2.14 -4.43 12.64
N TYR A 72 2.46 -3.21 12.21
CA TYR A 72 3.83 -2.76 11.94
C TYR A 72 4.09 -1.42 12.63
N ALA A 73 5.30 -1.24 13.13
CA ALA A 73 5.81 0.05 13.54
C ALA A 73 6.54 0.68 12.35
N ALA A 74 6.03 1.81 11.85
CA ALA A 74 6.58 2.46 10.67
C ALA A 74 7.28 3.76 11.02
N ASP A 75 8.44 3.98 10.40
CA ASP A 75 9.11 5.26 10.31
C ASP A 75 9.71 5.42 8.90
N LEU A 76 8.92 6.01 8.00
CA LEU A 76 9.07 5.89 6.54
C LEU A 76 9.07 7.25 5.85
N GLY A 77 9.96 7.44 4.87
CA GLY A 77 9.92 8.61 4.00
C GLY A 77 10.91 8.58 2.83
N PRO A 78 10.70 9.45 1.82
CA PRO A 78 9.56 10.35 1.69
C PRO A 78 8.30 9.61 1.18
N ILE A 79 7.14 9.96 1.71
CA ILE A 79 5.81 9.48 1.31
C ILE A 79 5.05 10.61 0.61
N LEU A 80 4.58 10.36 -0.61
CA LEU A 80 3.73 11.33 -1.31
C LEU A 80 2.35 11.39 -0.65
N ASP A 81 1.91 12.59 -0.29
CA ASP A 81 0.56 12.81 0.24
C ASP A 81 -0.44 13.13 -0.88
N THR A 82 -1.29 12.17 -1.27
CA THR A 82 -2.27 12.42 -2.34
C THR A 82 -3.41 13.35 -1.95
N ARG A 83 -3.47 13.80 -0.69
CA ARG A 83 -4.42 14.84 -0.27
C ARG A 83 -3.99 16.21 -0.80
N ASN A 84 -2.70 16.41 -1.03
CA ASN A 84 -2.18 17.59 -1.71
C ASN A 84 -2.40 17.45 -3.23
N ALA A 85 -3.44 18.11 -3.73
CA ALA A 85 -3.82 18.03 -5.14
C ALA A 85 -2.74 18.60 -6.08
N ASP A 86 -2.00 19.62 -5.65
CA ASP A 86 -0.94 20.23 -6.45
C ASP A 86 0.24 19.29 -6.61
N ALA A 87 0.64 18.61 -5.52
CA ALA A 87 1.70 17.60 -5.56
C ALA A 87 1.33 16.42 -6.48
N VAL A 88 0.05 16.03 -6.52
CA VAL A 88 -0.43 14.98 -7.44
C VAL A 88 -0.50 15.48 -8.89
N ALA A 89 -0.93 16.73 -9.10
CA ALA A 89 -1.05 17.34 -10.42
C ALA A 89 0.30 17.54 -11.12
N GLN A 90 1.39 17.72 -10.37
CA GLN A 90 2.76 17.74 -10.90
C GLN A 90 3.13 16.48 -11.69
N TYR A 91 2.48 15.35 -11.38
CA TYR A 91 2.64 14.08 -12.09
C TYR A 91 1.54 13.84 -13.15
N GLY A 92 0.75 14.86 -13.48
CA GLY A 92 -0.37 14.72 -14.43
C GLY A 92 -1.54 13.89 -13.91
N MET A 93 -1.61 13.63 -12.59
CA MET A 93 -2.63 12.80 -11.98
C MET A 93 -3.77 13.64 -11.39
N THR A 94 -4.95 13.03 -11.29
CA THR A 94 -6.11 13.62 -10.61
C THR A 94 -6.69 12.64 -9.60
N LYS A 95 -7.52 13.12 -8.66
CA LYS A 95 -8.28 12.25 -7.75
C LYS A 95 -9.12 11.20 -8.50
N GLY A 96 -9.69 11.57 -9.66
CA GLY A 96 -10.43 10.65 -10.51
C GLY A 96 -9.56 9.54 -11.08
N THR A 97 -8.37 9.89 -11.59
CA THR A 97 -7.41 8.91 -12.13
C THR A 97 -6.91 7.95 -11.04
N LEU A 98 -6.63 8.45 -9.84
CA LEU A 98 -6.22 7.61 -8.69
C LEU A 98 -7.33 6.64 -8.23
N ALA A 99 -8.59 7.04 -8.41
CA ALA A 99 -9.76 6.28 -8.01
C ALA A 99 -10.27 5.30 -9.09
N ASP A 100 -9.76 5.35 -10.32
CA ASP A 100 -10.29 4.60 -11.47
C ASP A 100 -10.40 3.08 -11.16
N PRO A 101 -11.61 2.50 -11.13
CA PRO A 101 -11.79 1.06 -10.90
C PRO A 101 -11.29 0.21 -12.08
N GLY A 102 -11.12 0.81 -13.26
CA GLY A 102 -10.71 0.14 -14.50
C GLY A 102 -9.24 -0.30 -14.55
N TRP A 103 -8.42 0.07 -13.57
CA TRP A 103 -6.98 -0.26 -13.53
C TRP A 103 -6.71 -1.76 -13.73
N ARG A 104 -7.55 -2.62 -13.13
CA ARG A 104 -7.35 -4.08 -13.17
C ARG A 104 -7.66 -4.64 -14.54
N ALA A 105 -8.72 -4.17 -15.19
CA ALA A 105 -9.06 -4.58 -16.55
C ALA A 105 -7.97 -4.17 -17.54
N ARG A 106 -7.53 -2.90 -17.50
CA ARG A 106 -6.40 -2.40 -18.30
C ARG A 106 -5.16 -3.27 -18.13
N MET A 107 -4.80 -3.62 -16.90
CA MET A 107 -3.64 -4.47 -16.60
C MET A 107 -3.79 -5.88 -17.20
N LEU A 108 -4.98 -6.48 -17.13
CA LEU A 108 -5.26 -7.80 -17.71
C LEU A 108 -5.21 -7.78 -19.24
N ASP A 109 -5.64 -6.67 -19.84
CA ASP A 109 -5.62 -6.44 -21.29
C ASP A 109 -4.23 -6.00 -21.81
N GLY A 110 -3.21 -5.93 -20.93
CA GLY A 110 -1.86 -5.51 -21.29
C GLY A 110 -1.73 -4.03 -21.65
N GLN A 111 -2.73 -3.21 -21.30
CA GLN A 111 -2.73 -1.77 -21.52
C GLN A 111 -1.95 -1.05 -20.41
N THR A 112 -1.55 0.18 -20.69
CA THR A 112 -0.95 1.05 -19.67
C THR A 112 -1.95 1.37 -18.56
N VAL A 113 -1.45 1.37 -17.32
CA VAL A 113 -2.21 1.69 -16.13
C VAL A 113 -1.66 2.98 -15.54
N PRO A 114 -2.37 4.12 -15.65
CA PRO A 114 -1.84 5.42 -15.24
C PRO A 114 -1.31 5.46 -13.80
N THR A 115 -1.93 4.72 -12.88
CA THR A 115 -1.47 4.64 -11.48
C THR A 115 -0.18 3.84 -11.29
N GLN A 116 0.16 2.94 -12.23
CA GLN A 116 1.45 2.24 -12.24
C GLN A 116 2.55 3.12 -12.85
N ASP A 117 2.25 3.86 -13.92
CA ASP A 117 3.18 4.84 -14.51
C ASP A 117 3.51 5.96 -13.50
N PHE A 118 2.49 6.40 -12.77
CA PHE A 118 2.63 7.33 -11.64
C PHE A 118 3.52 6.75 -10.54
N ALA A 119 3.30 5.49 -10.13
CA ALA A 119 4.15 4.82 -9.14
C ALA A 119 5.61 4.74 -9.60
N ALA A 120 5.86 4.40 -10.87
CA ALA A 120 7.22 4.36 -11.43
C ALA A 120 7.91 5.72 -11.40
N SER A 121 7.17 6.80 -11.69
CA SER A 121 7.68 8.17 -11.60
C SER A 121 8.06 8.53 -10.16
N LEU A 122 7.19 8.22 -9.19
CA LEU A 122 7.46 8.46 -7.76
C LEU A 122 8.66 7.67 -7.23
N ILE A 123 8.82 6.42 -7.66
CA ILE A 123 9.99 5.60 -7.33
C ILE A 123 11.27 6.25 -7.88
N THR A 124 11.23 6.73 -9.12
CA THR A 124 12.37 7.41 -9.77
C THR A 124 12.76 8.68 -9.01
N ASP A 125 11.77 9.43 -8.50
CA ASP A 125 11.98 10.62 -7.68
C ASP A 125 12.36 10.32 -6.23
N GLY A 126 12.52 9.03 -5.88
CA GLY A 126 13.05 8.60 -4.59
C GLY A 126 12.01 8.46 -3.49
N PHE A 127 10.70 8.56 -3.78
CA PHE A 127 9.64 8.27 -2.80
C PHE A 127 9.68 6.80 -2.35
N ALA A 128 9.53 6.61 -1.05
CA ALA A 128 9.38 5.30 -0.45
C ALA A 128 7.99 4.70 -0.69
N GLY A 129 7.00 5.56 -0.87
CA GLY A 129 5.61 5.17 -1.06
C GLY A 129 4.68 6.36 -1.26
N LEU A 130 3.38 6.07 -1.28
CA LEU A 130 2.31 7.06 -1.37
C LEU A 130 1.24 6.77 -0.33
N LEU A 131 0.69 7.84 0.25
CA LEU A 131 -0.52 7.80 1.05
C LEU A 131 -1.72 8.04 0.13
N ILE A 132 -2.68 7.12 0.12
CA ILE A 132 -3.89 7.19 -0.71
C ILE A 132 -5.13 6.84 0.09
N ARG A 133 -6.26 7.42 -0.28
CA ARG A 133 -7.56 7.02 0.28
C ARG A 133 -7.85 5.56 -0.05
N SER A 134 -8.41 4.82 0.91
CA SER A 134 -8.97 3.50 0.64
C SER A 134 -10.18 3.58 -0.32
N PHE A 135 -10.30 2.60 -1.20
CA PHE A 135 -11.43 2.44 -2.12
C PHE A 135 -12.27 1.18 -1.85
N ALA A 136 -11.98 0.47 -0.75
CA ALA A 136 -12.77 -0.68 -0.33
C ALA A 136 -14.21 -0.30 0.02
N LYS A 137 -15.12 -1.27 -0.09
CA LYS A 137 -16.52 -1.08 0.30
C LYS A 137 -16.61 -0.81 1.81
N GLY A 138 -17.35 0.24 2.18
CA GLY A 138 -17.58 0.60 3.58
C GLY A 138 -16.48 1.46 4.21
N THR A 139 -15.53 1.97 3.42
CA THR A 139 -14.56 2.96 3.89
C THR A 139 -15.03 4.39 3.68
N SER A 140 -14.59 5.26 4.57
CA SER A 140 -14.96 6.68 4.65
C SER A 140 -13.94 7.57 3.92
N ALA A 141 -14.12 8.89 3.99
CA ALA A 141 -13.16 9.85 3.46
C ALA A 141 -11.85 9.94 4.28
N VAL A 142 -11.82 9.35 5.47
CA VAL A 142 -10.68 9.41 6.40
C VAL A 142 -9.91 8.10 6.49
N ASP A 143 -10.33 7.06 5.78
CA ASP A 143 -9.65 5.77 5.74
C ASP A 143 -8.56 5.82 4.67
N TYR A 144 -7.30 5.73 5.12
CA TYR A 144 -6.12 5.83 4.27
C TYR A 144 -5.30 4.54 4.29
N ASN A 145 -4.66 4.31 3.16
CA ASN A 145 -3.65 3.29 2.93
C ASN A 145 -2.31 3.97 2.66
N ILE A 146 -1.22 3.26 2.96
CA ILE A 146 0.11 3.57 2.42
C ILE A 146 0.54 2.40 1.55
N VAL A 147 0.86 2.70 0.29
CA VAL A 147 1.51 1.75 -0.60
C VAL A 147 3.01 2.04 -0.59
N LEU A 148 3.81 1.05 -0.24
CA LEU A 148 5.26 1.15 -0.11
C LEU A 148 5.95 0.39 -1.23
N TRP A 149 6.96 1.00 -1.85
CA TRP A 149 7.91 0.35 -2.77
C TRP A 149 9.29 0.19 -2.14
N ARG A 150 9.56 0.98 -1.09
CA ARG A 150 10.73 0.84 -0.23
C ARG A 150 10.30 0.95 1.23
N TRP A 151 10.72 -0.01 2.04
CA TRP A 151 10.38 -0.08 3.47
C TRP A 151 11.56 -0.48 4.35
N THR A 152 12.74 -0.57 3.75
CA THR A 152 14.02 -0.81 4.40
C THR A 152 15.07 0.13 3.80
N GLY A 153 16.21 0.27 4.48
CA GLY A 153 17.29 1.15 4.05
C GLY A 153 17.18 2.56 4.62
N GLU A 154 17.96 3.49 4.07
CA GLU A 154 18.05 4.85 4.59
C GLU A 154 16.68 5.57 4.55
N GLY A 155 16.29 6.16 5.68
CA GLY A 155 15.01 6.86 5.82
C GLY A 155 13.76 5.97 5.84
N CYS A 156 13.90 4.64 5.77
CA CYS A 156 12.79 3.69 5.72
C CYS A 156 12.99 2.55 6.72
N ARG A 157 12.18 2.55 7.78
CA ARG A 157 12.09 1.44 8.73
C ARG A 157 10.64 0.98 8.87
N LEU A 158 10.41 -0.31 8.65
CA LEU A 158 9.12 -0.97 8.88
C LEU A 158 9.35 -2.27 9.63
N ASP A 159 9.00 -2.28 10.91
CA ASP A 159 9.21 -3.42 11.80
C ASP A 159 7.87 -4.11 12.07
N VAL A 160 7.87 -5.43 12.08
CA VAL A 160 6.70 -6.22 12.48
C VAL A 160 6.56 -6.14 13.99
N VAL A 161 5.35 -5.83 14.47
CA VAL A 161 5.03 -5.90 15.91
C VAL A 161 4.63 -7.34 16.23
N ASP A 162 5.61 -8.14 16.67
CA ASP A 162 5.45 -9.55 17.05
C ASP A 162 6.41 -9.91 18.21
N ASP A 163 6.17 -9.31 19.38
CA ASP A 163 7.06 -9.38 20.55
C ASP A 163 7.33 -10.81 21.04
N GLU A 164 6.39 -11.73 20.79
CA GLU A 164 6.49 -13.14 21.18
C GLU A 164 6.97 -14.06 20.05
N GLY A 165 7.20 -13.53 18.84
CA GLY A 165 7.59 -14.31 17.67
C GLY A 165 6.56 -15.37 17.29
N ARG A 166 5.27 -15.00 17.27
CA ARG A 166 4.14 -15.88 16.95
C ARG A 166 4.13 -16.27 15.47
N LEU A 167 4.51 -15.36 14.58
CA LEU A 167 4.44 -15.59 13.13
C LEU A 167 5.45 -16.65 12.66
N SER A 168 6.63 -16.72 13.26
CA SER A 168 7.66 -17.68 12.90
C SER A 168 7.34 -19.12 13.31
N ARG A 169 6.38 -19.31 14.22
CA ARG A 169 5.97 -20.60 14.79
C ARG A 169 4.76 -21.24 14.11
N MET A 170 4.09 -20.50 13.22
CA MET A 170 2.90 -20.97 12.49
C MET A 170 3.21 -22.04 11.47
#